data_AF-H1SIB8-F1
#
_entry.id   AF-H1SIB8-F1
#
_cell.length_a   1.000
_cell.length_b   1.000
_cell.length_c   1.000
_cell.angle_alpha   90.00
_cell.angle_beta   90.00
_cell.angle_gamma   90.00
#
_symmetry.space_group_name_H-M   'P 1'
#
loop_
_entity.id
_entity.type
_entity.pdbx_description
1 polymer ?
#
loop_
_entity_poly.entity_id
_entity_poly.type
_entity_poly.pdbx_seq_one_letter_code
_entity_poly.pdbx_strand_id
1 'polypeptide(L)'
;MSRAAVASHLESIYQTRNRITHHEPVYGRRLAQTETAIEFVARHLGGRGQDGATPLEKLLQLEMVELQNRAGEMRRRLDALLAGAG
;
A
#
# COMPACT_ATOMS: atom_id res chain seq x y z
N MET A 1 -5.72 14.99 12.25
CA MET A 1 -5.59 13.51 12.23
C MET A 1 -6.26 12.95 13.48
N SER A 2 -7.23 12.04 13.34
CA SER A 2 -7.91 11.42 14.49
C SER A 2 -7.28 10.07 14.86
N ARG A 3 -7.44 9.64 16.11
CA ARG A 3 -7.05 8.28 16.54
C ARG A 3 -7.77 7.21 15.74
N ALA A 4 -9.04 7.44 15.40
CA ALA A 4 -9.82 6.54 14.56
C ALA A 4 -9.19 6.37 13.16
N ALA A 5 -8.75 7.46 12.52
CA ALA A 5 -8.10 7.39 11.22
C ALA A 5 -6.80 6.57 11.27
N VAL A 6 -5.97 6.79 12.30
CA VAL A 6 -4.73 6.02 12.50
C VAL A 6 -5.05 4.53 12.70
N ALA A 7 -6.04 4.21 13.53
CA ALA A 7 -6.47 2.84 13.77
C ALA A 7 -6.94 2.15 12.49
N SER A 8 -7.70 2.83 11.63
CA SER A 8 -8.16 2.27 10.35
C SER A 8 -7.02 1.91 9.39
N HIS A 9 -5.95 2.74 9.34
CA HIS A 9 -4.79 2.44 8.50
C HIS A 9 -3.97 1.27 9.07
N LEU A 10 -3.74 1.24 10.39
CA LEU A 10 -3.05 0.10 11.03
C LEU A 10 -3.84 -1.21 10.83
N GLU A 11 -5.15 -1.18 11.00
CA GLU A 11 -6.03 -2.33 10.76
C GLU A 11 -5.94 -2.84 9.31
N SER A 12 -5.87 -1.93 8.33
CA SER A 12 -5.68 -2.31 6.92
C SER A 12 -4.36 -3.07 6.68
N ILE A 13 -3.28 -2.65 7.36
CA ILE A 13 -1.99 -3.35 7.32
C ILE A 13 -2.10 -4.72 8.02
N TYR A 14 -2.72 -4.79 9.19
CA TYR A 14 -2.95 -6.04 9.92
C TYR A 14 -3.75 -7.06 9.11
N GLN A 15 -4.85 -6.63 8.50
CA GLN A 15 -5.67 -7.48 7.63
C GLN A 15 -4.86 -7.98 6.44
N THR A 16 -4.08 -7.10 5.79
CA THR A 16 -3.22 -7.50 4.67
C THR A 16 -2.20 -8.55 5.09
N ARG A 17 -1.51 -8.33 6.21
CA ARG A 17 -0.55 -9.28 6.78
C ARG A 17 -1.22 -10.63 7.06
N ASN A 18 -2.39 -10.64 7.69
CA ASN A 18 -3.13 -11.87 7.97
C ASN A 18 -3.46 -12.62 6.68
N ARG A 19 -3.89 -11.92 5.64
CA ARG A 19 -4.19 -12.55 4.34
C ARG A 19 -2.96 -13.19 3.72
N ILE A 20 -1.82 -12.50 3.74
CA ILE A 20 -0.55 -13.06 3.26
C ILE A 20 -0.19 -14.34 4.03
N THR A 21 -0.33 -14.34 5.36
CA THR A 21 -0.08 -15.54 6.20
C THR A 21 -0.99 -16.70 5.85
N HIS A 22 -2.24 -16.43 5.47
CA HIS A 22 -3.21 -17.46 5.05
C HIS A 22 -3.16 -17.75 3.54
N HIS A 23 -2.13 -17.26 2.83
CA HIS A 23 -2.01 -17.39 1.37
C HIS A 23 -3.21 -16.85 0.58
N GLU A 24 -3.95 -15.92 1.18
CA GLU A 24 -5.05 -15.27 0.52
C GLU A 24 -4.54 -14.15 -0.41
N PRO A 25 -5.05 -14.06 -1.65
CA PRO A 25 -4.48 -13.16 -2.64
C PRO A 25 -4.85 -11.70 -2.36
N VAL A 26 -3.88 -10.79 -2.40
CA VAL A 26 -4.03 -9.34 -2.19
C VAL A 26 -3.88 -8.63 -3.54
N TYR A 27 -5.00 -8.26 -4.15
CA TYR A 27 -5.04 -7.52 -5.41
C TYR A 27 -6.23 -6.55 -5.42
N GLY A 28 -6.31 -5.72 -6.45
CA GLY A 28 -7.43 -4.81 -6.65
C GLY A 28 -7.61 -3.83 -5.49
N ARG A 29 -8.86 -3.67 -5.02
CA ARG A 29 -9.19 -2.74 -3.93
C ARG A 29 -8.37 -2.99 -2.67
N ARG A 30 -8.12 -4.27 -2.34
CA ARG A 30 -7.36 -4.64 -1.14
C ARG A 30 -5.92 -4.13 -1.22
N LEU A 31 -5.26 -4.35 -2.36
CA LEU A 31 -3.89 -3.86 -2.59
C LEU A 31 -3.82 -2.32 -2.51
N ALA A 32 -4.75 -1.62 -3.16
CA ALA A 32 -4.80 -0.15 -3.12
C ALA A 32 -4.99 0.40 -1.69
N GLN A 33 -5.81 -0.29 -0.88
CA GLN A 33 -6.00 0.06 0.54
C GLN A 33 -4.71 -0.18 1.35
N THR A 34 -4.00 -1.28 1.09
CA THR A 34 -2.70 -1.55 1.70
C THR A 34 -1.68 -0.47 1.34
N GLU A 35 -1.54 -0.11 0.06
CA GLU A 35 -0.60 0.91 -0.40
C GLU A 35 -0.89 2.25 0.28
N THR A 36 -2.16 2.66 0.31
CA THR A 36 -2.60 3.90 0.98
C THR A 36 -2.28 3.86 2.47
N ALA A 37 -2.49 2.73 3.13
CA ALA A 37 -2.20 2.58 4.56
C ALA A 37 -0.71 2.62 4.88
N ILE A 38 0.13 1.98 4.06
CA ILE A 38 1.58 2.02 4.22
C ILE A 38 2.08 3.45 4.00
N GLU A 39 1.64 4.12 2.94
CA GLU A 39 2.01 5.52 2.69
C GLU A 39 1.58 6.43 3.84
N PHE A 40 0.35 6.27 4.34
CA PHE A 40 -0.13 7.05 5.48
C PHE A 40 0.75 6.84 6.72
N VAL A 41 1.04 5.59 7.09
CA VAL A 41 1.87 5.28 8.26
C VAL A 41 3.28 5.82 8.05
N ALA A 42 3.88 5.61 6.88
CA ALA A 42 5.20 6.10 6.56
C ALA A 42 5.30 7.63 6.74
N ARG A 43 4.34 8.39 6.23
CA ARG A 43 4.35 9.87 6.26
C ARG A 43 4.02 10.50 7.62
N HIS A 44 3.49 9.72 8.56
CA HIS A 44 2.98 10.22 9.85
C HIS A 44 3.61 9.56 11.08
N LEU A 45 4.35 8.45 10.93
CA LEU A 45 5.02 7.79 12.03
C LEU A 45 6.44 8.34 12.22
N GLY A 46 6.70 8.86 13.42
CA GLY A 46 7.99 9.45 13.79
C GLY A 46 8.06 10.96 13.58
N GLY A 47 9.19 11.55 13.99
CA GLY A 47 9.49 12.96 13.74
C GLY A 47 9.94 13.19 12.30
N ARG A 48 9.56 14.31 11.70
CA ARG A 48 10.03 14.73 10.37
C ARG A 48 11.45 15.30 10.47
N GLY A 49 12.28 14.96 9.48
CA GLY A 49 13.62 15.53 9.32
C GLY A 49 13.59 16.95 8.76
N GLN A 50 14.76 17.52 8.51
CA GLN A 50 14.90 18.87 7.91
C GLN A 50 14.29 18.97 6.51
N ASP A 51 14.23 17.86 5.79
CA ASP A 51 13.61 17.73 4.47
C ASP A 51 12.10 17.44 4.52
N GLY A 52 11.50 17.42 5.71
CA GLY A 52 10.06 17.25 5.91
C GLY A 52 9.56 15.81 5.81
N ALA A 53 10.40 14.85 5.43
CA ALA A 53 10.06 13.43 5.37
C ALA A 53 10.37 12.73 6.71
N THR A 54 9.61 11.68 7.04
CA THR A 54 9.94 10.83 8.19
C THR A 54 11.07 9.85 7.82
N PRO A 55 11.80 9.29 8.80
CA PRO A 55 12.74 8.21 8.52
C PRO A 55 12.09 6.99 7.86
N LEU A 56 10.85 6.67 8.21
CA LEU A 56 10.12 5.52 7.65
C LEU A 56 9.69 5.78 6.20
N GLU A 57 9.28 7.01 5.88
CA GLU A 57 8.99 7.43 4.51
C GLU A 57 10.20 7.25 3.59
N LYS A 58 11.39 7.68 4.04
CA LYS A 58 12.64 7.48 3.29
C LYS A 58 13.00 6.01 3.14
N LEU A 59 12.84 5.25 4.22
CA LEU A 59 13.18 3.83 4.25
C LEU A 59 12.36 3.02 3.25
N LEU A 60 11.07 3.34 3.08
CA LEU A 60 10.14 2.57 2.26
C LEU A 60 9.96 3.13 0.84
N GLN A 61 10.61 4.25 0.50
CA GLN A 61 10.30 4.99 -0.72
C GLN A 61 10.51 4.14 -1.98
N LEU A 62 11.61 3.39 -2.06
CA LEU A 62 11.95 2.58 -3.23
C LEU A 62 10.98 1.41 -3.37
N GLU A 63 10.69 0.72 -2.27
CA GLU A 63 9.79 -0.43 -2.21
C GLU A 63 8.36 -0.04 -2.57
N MET A 64 7.91 1.15 -2.14
CA MET A 64 6.58 1.66 -2.47
C MET A 64 6.46 1.98 -3.97
N VAL A 65 7.49 2.62 -4.54
CA VAL A 65 7.53 2.89 -5.99
C VAL A 65 7.53 1.58 -6.78
N GLU A 66 8.32 0.60 -6.36
CA GLU A 66 8.36 -0.71 -7.01
C GLU A 66 7.02 -1.45 -6.91
N LEU A 67 6.39 -1.46 -5.75
CA LEU A 67 5.09 -2.10 -5.53
C LEU A 67 4.02 -1.50 -6.44
N GLN A 68 3.93 -0.17 -6.49
CA GLN A 68 2.96 0.56 -7.32
C GLN A 68 3.19 0.29 -8.82
N ASN A 69 4.45 0.26 -9.26
CA ASN A 69 4.79 -0.05 -10.64
C ASN A 69 4.35 -1.47 -11.02
N ARG A 70 4.65 -2.46 -10.18
CA ARG A 70 4.26 -3.87 -10.38
C ARG A 70 2.74 -4.03 -10.34
N ALA A 71 2.05 -3.35 -9.41
CA ALA A 71 0.60 -3.36 -9.30
C ALA A 71 -0.06 -2.76 -10.56
N GLY A 72 0.47 -1.64 -11.05
CA GLY A 72 0.01 -0.99 -12.28
C GLY A 72 0.24 -1.85 -13.52
N GLU A 73 1.37 -2.54 -13.61
CA GLU A 73 1.63 -3.49 -14.71
C GLU A 73 0.65 -4.67 -14.68
N MET A 74 0.44 -5.26 -13.50
CA MET A 74 -0.53 -6.35 -13.34
C MET A 74 -1.94 -5.92 -13.74
N ARG A 75 -2.35 -4.70 -13.34
CA ARG A 75 -3.64 -4.12 -13.73
C ARG A 75 -3.78 -4.04 -15.26
N ARG A 76 -2.79 -3.45 -15.94
CA ARG A 76 -2.81 -3.32 -17.41
C ARG A 76 -2.92 -4.67 -18.11
N ARG A 77 -2.22 -5.69 -17.61
CA ARG A 77 -2.30 -7.05 -18.16
C ARG A 77 -3.69 -7.66 -18.00
N LEU A 78 -4.33 -7.47 -16.84
CA LEU A 78 -5.70 -7.94 -16.61
C LEU A 78 -6.71 -7.23 -17.52
N ASP A 79 -6.59 -5.91 -17.67
CA ASP A 79 -7.49 -5.13 -18.50
C ASP A 79 -7.38 -5.55 -19.99
N ALA A 80 -6.16 -5.82 -20.48
CA ALA A 80 -5.95 -6.33 -21.83
C ALA A 80 -6.57 -7.72 -22.06
N LEU A 81 -6.47 -8.62 -21.07
CA LEU A 81 -7.11 -9.94 -21.15
C LEU A 81 -8.63 -9.85 -21.18
N LEU A 82 -9.22 -8.94 -20.39
CA LEU A 82 -10.66 -8.72 -20.38
C LEU A 82 -11.14 -8.08 -21.68
N ALA A 83 -10.37 -7.17 -22.27
CA ALA A 83 -10.71 -6.52 -23.54
C ALA A 83 -10.61 -7.45 -24.75
N GLY A 84 -9.70 -8.44 -24.73
CA GLY A 84 -9.54 -9.42 -25.79
C GLY A 84 -10.50 -10.62 -25.70
N ALA A 85 -11.31 -10.71 -24.66
CA ALA A 85 -12.27 -11.80 -24.43
C ALA A 85 -13.72 -11.45 -24.81
N GLY A 86 -13.96 -10.25 -25.34
CA GLY A 86 -15.25 -9.79 -25.88
C GLY A 86 -15.21 -9.56 -27.38
#